data_AF-A0A7S4J4R9-F1
#
_entry.id   AF-A0A7S4J4R9-F1
#
_cell.length_a   1.000
_cell.length_b   1.000
_cell.length_c   1.000
_cell.angle_alpha   90.00
_cell.angle_beta   90.00
_cell.angle_gamma   90.00
#
_symmetry.space_group_name_H-M   'P 1'
#
loop_
_entity.id
_entity.type
_entity.pdbx_description
1 polymer ?
#
loop_
_entity_poly.entity_id
_entity_poly.type
_entity_poly.pdbx_seq_one_letter_code
_entity_poly.pdbx_strand_id
1 'polypeptide(L)'
;RNLCSAVASSSSSSPSPSPSLEFPLRFVGLDNHRASPRRCLPLWKHRGVSDWTESRLVDLNKVDDVHESLVARLGSDDDSMDCDGEGGGGGSEGGRGGRGGSGGGGGVLCLYAVRYLNRKLFRYLARDARCPLPAGAIFAVCHFCKAKAGVRVSWDFDHPKEKHVLERNELRDLFSSDGAEAVVRDIDDDRDAKDRGALVSPYKICISLVAKCRR
;
A
#
# COMPACT_ATOMS: atom_id res chain seq x y z
N ARG A 1 -73.74 -5.31 4.73
CA ARG A 1 -73.07 -4.55 5.82
C ARG A 1 -72.22 -5.55 6.59
N ASN A 2 -70.98 -5.20 6.90
CA ASN A 2 -69.91 -5.94 7.61
C ASN A 2 -68.98 -6.79 6.73
N LEU A 3 -68.05 -6.08 6.05
CA LEU A 3 -66.78 -6.63 5.60
C LEU A 3 -65.78 -6.49 6.76
N CYS A 4 -65.39 -7.60 7.38
CA CYS A 4 -64.28 -7.65 8.34
C CYS A 4 -62.96 -7.51 7.57
N SER A 5 -62.29 -6.38 7.74
CA SER A 5 -60.95 -6.13 7.21
C SER A 5 -59.93 -6.77 8.16
N ALA A 6 -59.27 -7.85 7.72
CA ALA A 6 -58.16 -8.45 8.45
C ALA A 6 -56.88 -7.63 8.16
N VAL A 7 -56.42 -6.89 9.18
CA VAL A 7 -55.14 -6.19 9.13
C VAL A 7 -54.04 -7.21 9.44
N ALA A 8 -53.36 -7.69 8.40
CA ALA A 8 -52.17 -8.50 8.56
C ALA A 8 -51.01 -7.62 9.04
N SER A 9 -50.65 -7.74 10.32
CA SER A 9 -49.46 -7.13 10.91
C SER A 9 -48.22 -7.71 10.25
N SER A 10 -47.69 -6.98 9.26
CA SER A 10 -46.43 -7.33 8.60
C SER A 10 -45.29 -6.90 9.51
N SER A 11 -44.75 -7.83 10.29
CA SER A 11 -43.54 -7.63 11.09
C SER A 11 -42.35 -7.41 10.16
N SER A 12 -41.98 -6.15 9.95
CA SER A 12 -40.77 -5.75 9.24
C SER A 12 -39.55 -6.15 10.07
N SER A 13 -39.00 -7.33 9.82
CA SER A 13 -37.69 -7.72 10.34
C SER A 13 -36.65 -6.83 9.67
N SER A 14 -36.18 -5.81 10.39
CA SER A 14 -35.07 -4.97 9.95
C SER A 14 -33.88 -5.87 9.62
N PRO A 15 -33.30 -5.78 8.41
CA PRO A 15 -32.13 -6.57 8.06
C PRO A 15 -31.02 -6.24 9.06
N SER A 16 -30.55 -7.26 9.78
CA SER A 16 -29.36 -7.17 10.62
C SER A 16 -28.22 -6.61 9.76
N PRO A 17 -27.49 -5.57 10.22
CA PRO A 17 -26.38 -5.01 9.45
C PRO A 17 -25.42 -6.15 9.12
N SER A 18 -25.29 -6.44 7.83
CA SER A 18 -24.28 -7.36 7.33
C SER A 18 -22.93 -6.89 7.85
N PRO A 19 -22.12 -7.77 8.46
CA PRO A 19 -20.82 -7.38 9.00
C PRO A 19 -20.05 -6.70 7.88
N SER A 20 -19.76 -5.41 8.04
CA SER A 20 -18.84 -4.72 7.15
C SER A 20 -17.52 -5.48 7.29
N LEU A 21 -17.10 -6.14 6.22
CA LEU A 21 -15.75 -6.65 6.09
C LEU A 21 -14.83 -5.43 6.05
N GLU A 22 -14.56 -4.85 7.21
CA GLU A 22 -13.55 -3.83 7.39
C GLU A 22 -12.20 -4.52 7.29
N PHE A 23 -11.71 -4.63 6.07
CA PHE A 23 -10.31 -4.94 5.85
C PHE A 23 -9.52 -3.72 6.31
N PRO A 24 -8.72 -3.81 7.39
CA PRO A 24 -7.96 -2.66 7.86
C PRO A 24 -6.95 -2.29 6.78
N LEU A 25 -7.20 -1.17 6.09
CA LEU A 25 -6.29 -0.60 5.12
C LEU A 25 -5.10 0.00 5.88
N ARG A 26 -3.90 -0.49 5.61
CA ARG A 26 -2.67 0.06 6.21
C ARG A 26 -1.70 0.53 5.13
N PHE A 27 -1.22 1.74 5.28
CA PHE A 27 -0.22 2.36 4.43
C PHE A 27 1.14 2.22 5.10
N VAL A 28 2.12 1.67 4.39
CA VAL A 28 3.50 1.56 4.87
C VAL A 28 4.41 2.33 3.89
N GLY A 29 4.94 3.45 4.36
CA GLY A 29 5.97 4.20 3.67
C GLY A 29 7.32 3.51 3.87
N LEU A 30 7.92 3.02 2.79
CA LEU A 30 9.26 2.45 2.78
C LEU A 30 10.25 3.51 2.31
N ASP A 31 11.17 3.91 3.19
CA ASP A 31 12.14 4.97 2.95
C ASP A 31 13.57 4.46 3.14
N ASN A 32 14.49 4.87 2.27
CA ASN A 32 15.93 4.63 2.46
C ASN A 32 16.65 5.81 3.15
N HIS A 33 15.93 6.92 3.40
CA HIS A 33 16.53 8.13 3.96
C HIS A 33 16.08 8.36 5.40
N ARG A 34 17.03 8.43 6.35
CA ARG A 34 16.76 8.63 7.79
C ARG A 34 15.90 9.86 8.12
N ALA A 35 16.00 10.92 7.30
CA ALA A 35 15.19 12.12 7.49
C ALA A 35 13.79 12.07 6.82
N SER A 36 13.46 11.03 6.05
CA SER A 36 12.14 10.93 5.42
C SER A 36 10.99 10.90 6.44
N PRO A 37 11.03 10.07 7.51
CA PRO A 37 9.95 10.06 8.51
C PRO A 37 9.71 11.43 9.13
N ARG A 38 10.78 12.20 9.40
CA ARG A 38 10.68 13.56 9.95
C ARG A 38 9.93 14.54 9.04
N ARG A 39 9.94 14.31 7.72
CA ARG A 39 9.22 15.13 6.73
C ARG A 39 7.81 14.60 6.44
N CYS A 40 7.66 13.28 6.40
CA CYS A 40 6.40 12.62 6.02
C CYS A 40 5.39 12.55 7.16
N LEU A 41 5.82 12.23 8.39
CA LEU A 41 4.93 12.07 9.53
C LEU A 41 4.12 13.34 9.86
N PRO A 42 4.71 14.55 9.88
CA PRO A 42 3.92 15.76 10.08
C PRO A 42 2.85 15.94 8.99
N LEU A 43 3.19 15.68 7.72
CA LEU A 43 2.25 15.80 6.61
C LEU A 43 1.10 14.80 6.74
N TRP A 44 1.38 13.56 7.12
CA TRP A 44 0.36 12.53 7.34
C TRP A 44 -0.56 12.88 8.51
N LYS A 45 0.02 13.39 9.61
CA LYS A 45 -0.75 13.90 10.76
C LYS A 45 -1.66 15.06 10.35
N HIS A 46 -1.15 16.03 9.59
CA HIS A 46 -1.95 17.16 9.09
C HIS A 46 -3.07 16.73 8.15
N ARG A 47 -2.92 15.59 7.45
CA ARG A 47 -3.94 15.03 6.55
C ARG A 47 -4.91 14.06 7.24
N GLY A 48 -4.75 13.84 8.55
CA GLY A 48 -5.62 12.93 9.31
C GLY A 48 -5.46 11.45 8.93
N VAL A 49 -4.30 11.07 8.38
CA VAL A 49 -4.01 9.67 7.97
C VAL A 49 -2.93 9.02 8.82
N SER A 50 -2.45 9.70 9.88
CA SER A 50 -1.36 9.20 10.74
C SER A 50 -1.63 7.80 11.28
N ASP A 51 -2.88 7.55 11.69
CA ASP A 51 -3.26 6.33 12.39
C ASP A 51 -3.32 5.13 11.44
N TRP A 52 -3.34 5.38 10.13
CA TRP A 52 -3.37 4.36 9.08
C TRP A 52 -2.03 4.25 8.35
N THR A 53 -1.06 5.09 8.71
CA THR A 53 0.25 5.17 8.05
C THR A 53 1.38 4.80 9.01
N GLU A 54 2.27 3.94 8.55
CA GLU A 54 3.53 3.59 9.20
C GLU A 54 4.69 4.02 8.31
N SER A 55 5.80 4.49 8.87
CA SER A 55 7.04 4.74 8.11
C SER A 55 8.12 3.79 8.58
N ARG A 56 8.75 3.09 7.64
CA ARG A 56 9.87 2.19 7.90
C ARG A 56 11.10 2.64 7.14
N LEU A 57 12.21 2.70 7.86
CA LEU A 57 13.52 2.91 7.27
C LEU A 57 14.07 1.55 6.84
N VAL A 58 14.12 1.30 5.54
CA VAL A 58 14.62 0.05 4.94
C VAL A 58 15.60 0.41 3.83
N ASP A 59 16.75 -0.27 3.78
CA ASP A 59 17.68 -0.08 2.66
C ASP A 59 17.11 -0.73 1.40
N LEU A 60 16.45 0.07 0.58
CA LEU A 60 15.83 -0.38 -0.66
C LEU A 60 16.86 -0.90 -1.69
N ASN A 61 18.17 -0.74 -1.49
CA ASN A 61 19.21 -1.41 -2.30
C ASN A 61 19.24 -2.91 -2.07
N LYS A 62 18.89 -3.34 -0.86
CA LYS A 62 19.00 -4.72 -0.39
C LYS A 62 17.62 -5.34 -0.42
N VAL A 63 17.42 -6.20 -1.42
CA VAL A 63 16.14 -6.89 -1.62
C VAL A 63 15.81 -7.77 -0.41
N ASP A 64 16.81 -8.37 0.22
CA ASP A 64 16.65 -9.21 1.41
C ASP A 64 16.14 -8.41 2.62
N ASP A 65 16.69 -7.22 2.89
CA ASP A 65 16.18 -6.32 3.94
C ASP A 65 14.71 -5.95 3.71
N VAL A 66 14.31 -5.72 2.45
CA VAL A 66 12.90 -5.47 2.09
C VAL A 66 12.05 -6.72 2.30
N HIS A 67 12.54 -7.89 1.89
CA HIS A 67 11.85 -9.16 2.11
C HIS A 67 11.59 -9.41 3.59
N GLU A 68 12.62 -9.33 4.43
CA GLU A 68 12.52 -9.53 5.88
C GLU A 68 11.56 -8.52 6.52
N SER A 69 11.62 -7.25 6.11
CA SER A 69 10.69 -6.22 6.63
C SER A 69 9.23 -6.53 6.31
N LEU A 70 8.95 -7.06 5.12
CA LEU A 70 7.60 -7.46 4.72
C LEU A 70 7.15 -8.73 5.42
N VAL A 71 8.01 -9.75 5.53
CA VAL A 71 7.71 -11.00 6.25
C VAL A 71 7.43 -10.72 7.72
N ALA A 72 8.29 -9.95 8.40
CA ALA A 72 8.11 -9.60 9.81
C ALA A 72 6.77 -8.87 10.04
N ARG A 73 6.28 -8.11 9.06
CA ARG A 73 4.99 -7.41 9.17
C ARG A 73 3.80 -8.32 8.95
N LEU A 74 3.90 -9.23 7.98
CA LEU A 74 2.83 -10.13 7.59
C LEU A 74 2.73 -11.34 8.52
N GLY A 75 3.80 -11.65 9.28
CA GLY A 75 3.83 -12.72 10.26
C GLY A 75 3.49 -12.29 11.70
N SER A 76 3.32 -10.99 11.98
CA SER A 76 3.14 -10.48 13.35
C SER A 76 1.68 -10.45 13.84
N ASP A 77 0.74 -11.03 13.12
CA ASP A 77 -0.69 -10.94 13.47
C ASP A 77 -1.14 -12.00 14.51
N ASP A 78 -0.19 -12.69 15.17
CA ASP A 78 -0.45 -13.81 16.08
C ASP A 78 -0.03 -13.54 17.54
N ASP A 79 0.14 -12.27 17.95
CA ASP A 79 0.25 -11.95 19.37
C ASP A 79 -1.16 -11.93 19.99
N SER A 80 -1.58 -13.12 20.41
CA SER A 80 -2.63 -13.33 21.39
C SER A 80 -2.41 -12.36 22.54
N MET A 81 -3.38 -11.47 22.71
CA MET A 81 -3.50 -10.64 23.91
C MET A 81 -3.94 -11.59 25.04
N ASP A 82 -2.99 -12.38 25.56
CA ASP A 82 -3.15 -13.15 26.79
C ASP A 82 -3.18 -12.14 27.94
N CYS A 83 -4.38 -11.64 28.19
CA CYS A 83 -4.73 -10.83 29.35
C CYS A 83 -4.78 -11.71 30.61
N ASP A 84 -3.65 -12.25 31.04
CA ASP A 84 -3.49 -12.75 32.41
C ASP A 84 -2.90 -11.57 33.21
N GLY A 85 -3.68 -10.75 33.92
CA GLY A 85 -4.55 -11.21 34.98
C GLY A 85 -3.71 -11.46 36.23
N GLU A 86 -3.34 -10.40 36.96
CA GLU A 86 -2.84 -10.56 38.33
C GLU A 86 -3.96 -11.18 39.19
N GLY A 87 -3.81 -12.45 39.54
CA GLY A 87 -4.70 -13.15 40.47
C GLY A 87 -4.14 -14.51 40.82
N GLY A 88 -3.60 -14.64 42.03
CA GLY A 88 -2.81 -15.80 42.45
C GLY A 88 -3.56 -17.12 42.61
N GLY A 89 -2.75 -18.18 42.78
CA GLY A 89 -3.09 -19.37 43.55
C GLY A 89 -3.80 -20.51 42.81
N GLY A 90 -3.07 -21.64 42.67
CA GLY A 90 -3.65 -22.97 42.85
C GLY A 90 -4.25 -23.67 41.63
N GLY A 91 -3.48 -24.65 41.12
CA GLY A 91 -3.91 -25.95 40.61
C GLY A 91 -5.21 -26.08 39.80
N SER A 92 -5.09 -26.50 38.54
CA SER A 92 -5.65 -27.79 38.07
C SER A 92 -5.41 -27.96 36.58
N GLU A 93 -5.05 -29.18 36.21
CA GLU A 93 -4.98 -29.68 34.85
C GLU A 93 -6.37 -29.73 34.21
N GLY A 94 -6.43 -29.45 32.90
CA GLY A 94 -7.52 -29.90 32.04
C GLY A 94 -8.24 -28.78 31.30
N GLY A 95 -7.94 -28.61 30.01
CA GLY A 95 -8.69 -27.69 29.16
C GLY A 95 -8.36 -27.82 27.69
N ARG A 96 -9.12 -28.67 26.99
CA ARG A 96 -9.00 -28.97 25.56
C ARG A 96 -9.11 -27.72 24.67
N GLY A 97 -8.07 -27.50 23.87
CA GLY A 97 -8.13 -27.36 22.41
C GLY A 97 -9.27 -26.52 21.81
N GLY A 98 -9.19 -25.20 21.97
CA GLY A 98 -9.85 -24.27 21.06
C GLY A 98 -9.01 -24.11 19.79
N ARG A 99 -9.38 -24.78 18.69
CA ARG A 99 -8.93 -24.42 17.34
C ARG A 99 -9.53 -23.06 16.98
N GLY A 100 -8.94 -21.99 17.49
CA GLY A 100 -9.14 -20.64 16.96
C GLY A 100 -8.49 -20.60 15.58
N GLY A 101 -9.31 -20.68 14.53
CA GLY A 101 -8.85 -20.42 13.18
C GLY A 101 -8.33 -18.99 13.13
N SER A 102 -7.00 -18.84 13.05
CA SER A 102 -6.32 -17.58 12.72
C SER A 102 -6.79 -17.17 11.33
N GLY A 103 -7.93 -16.49 11.30
CA GLY A 103 -8.44 -15.83 10.12
C GLY A 103 -7.57 -14.60 9.91
N GLY A 104 -6.40 -14.81 9.30
CA GLY A 104 -5.48 -13.75 8.90
C GLY A 104 -6.29 -12.65 8.22
N GLY A 105 -6.51 -11.56 8.97
CA GLY A 105 -7.36 -10.47 8.53
C GLY A 105 -6.77 -9.94 7.23
N GLY A 106 -7.49 -10.11 6.12
CA GLY A 106 -7.07 -9.77 4.76
C GLY A 106 -6.92 -8.27 4.53
N GLY A 107 -6.11 -7.60 5.34
CA GLY A 107 -5.81 -6.18 5.20
C GLY A 107 -5.17 -5.91 3.85
N VAL A 108 -5.61 -4.84 3.19
CA VAL A 108 -4.94 -4.35 1.99
C VAL A 108 -3.68 -3.62 2.45
N LEU A 109 -2.52 -4.22 2.19
CA LEU A 109 -1.23 -3.55 2.41
C LEU A 109 -0.96 -2.60 1.25
N CYS A 110 -0.83 -1.31 1.54
CA CYS A 110 -0.43 -0.29 0.58
C CYS A 110 1.01 0.13 0.86
N LEU A 111 1.95 -0.25 0.00
CA LEU A 111 3.34 0.17 0.11
C LEU A 111 3.57 1.45 -0.67
N TYR A 112 4.27 2.43 -0.11
CA TYR A 112 4.64 3.66 -0.81
C TYR A 112 6.14 3.93 -0.73
N ALA A 113 6.80 4.12 -1.88
CA ALA A 113 8.22 4.48 -1.97
C ALA A 113 8.42 5.73 -2.84
N VAL A 114 9.31 6.63 -2.40
CA VAL A 114 9.60 7.90 -3.09
C VAL A 114 11.04 7.92 -3.61
N ARG A 115 11.20 8.24 -4.91
CA ARG A 115 12.49 8.63 -5.54
C ARG A 115 13.61 7.58 -5.50
N TYR A 116 13.28 6.32 -5.27
CA TYR A 116 14.29 5.28 -5.20
C TYR A 116 14.21 4.33 -6.41
N LEU A 117 15.24 4.38 -7.27
CA LEU A 117 15.36 3.47 -8.39
C LEU A 117 16.15 2.22 -8.00
N ASN A 118 15.46 1.10 -7.78
CA ASN A 118 16.09 -0.20 -7.82
C ASN A 118 15.29 -1.15 -8.69
N ARG A 119 15.74 -1.31 -9.93
CA ARG A 119 15.16 -2.26 -10.89
C ARG A 119 15.15 -3.69 -10.37
N LYS A 120 16.11 -4.10 -9.52
CA LYS A 120 16.10 -5.43 -8.88
C LYS A 120 14.94 -5.55 -7.91
N LEU A 121 14.69 -4.52 -7.10
CA LEU A 121 13.55 -4.49 -6.17
C LEU A 121 12.23 -4.58 -6.94
N PHE A 122 12.02 -3.79 -8.00
CA PHE A 122 10.78 -3.86 -8.77
C PHE A 122 10.58 -5.23 -9.43
N ARG A 123 11.64 -5.85 -9.96
CA ARG A 123 11.56 -7.23 -10.48
C ARG A 123 11.23 -8.22 -9.38
N TYR A 124 11.81 -8.07 -8.21
CA TYR A 124 11.49 -8.91 -7.05
C TYR A 124 10.01 -8.79 -6.68
N LEU A 125 9.48 -7.57 -6.58
CA LEU A 125 8.07 -7.32 -6.26
C LEU A 125 7.11 -7.84 -7.35
N ALA A 126 7.49 -7.73 -8.62
CA ALA A 126 6.64 -8.13 -9.74
C ALA A 126 6.68 -9.64 -10.02
N ARG A 127 7.84 -10.29 -9.89
CA ARG A 127 8.11 -11.63 -10.45
C ARG A 127 8.61 -12.67 -9.48
N ASP A 128 9.21 -12.28 -8.35
CA ASP A 128 9.82 -13.27 -7.46
C ASP A 128 8.72 -13.96 -6.63
N ALA A 129 8.62 -15.27 -6.79
CA ALA A 129 7.66 -16.10 -6.06
C ALA A 129 7.86 -16.03 -4.54
N ARG A 130 9.07 -15.70 -4.07
CA ARG A 130 9.40 -15.53 -2.65
C ARG A 130 8.90 -14.20 -2.08
N CYS A 131 8.44 -13.26 -2.91
CA CYS A 131 7.87 -12.03 -2.41
C CYS A 131 6.72 -12.36 -1.44
N PRO A 132 6.65 -11.80 -0.22
CA PRO A 132 5.61 -12.19 0.73
C PRO A 132 4.29 -11.44 0.50
N LEU A 133 4.23 -10.51 -0.47
CA LEU A 133 3.04 -9.71 -0.70
C LEU A 133 1.82 -10.59 -1.02
N PRO A 134 0.71 -10.46 -0.27
CA PRO A 134 -0.49 -11.23 -0.52
C PRO A 134 -1.21 -10.78 -1.80
N ALA A 135 -2.09 -11.63 -2.31
CA ALA A 135 -3.04 -11.25 -3.35
C ALA A 135 -3.86 -10.03 -2.89
N GLY A 136 -4.07 -9.08 -3.79
CA GLY A 136 -4.78 -7.83 -3.50
C GLY A 136 -3.93 -6.74 -2.87
N ALA A 137 -2.67 -7.02 -2.48
CA ALA A 137 -1.75 -5.99 -2.02
C ALA A 137 -1.57 -4.91 -3.09
N ILE A 138 -1.44 -3.66 -2.65
CA ILE A 138 -1.25 -2.49 -3.49
C ILE A 138 0.18 -1.99 -3.31
N PHE A 139 0.94 -1.95 -4.40
CA PHE A 139 2.24 -1.29 -4.40
C PHE A 139 2.16 0.04 -5.15
N ALA A 140 2.51 1.12 -4.46
CA ALA A 140 2.59 2.48 -4.97
C ALA A 140 4.04 2.99 -5.00
N VAL A 141 4.47 3.55 -6.13
CA VAL A 141 5.80 4.20 -6.23
C VAL A 141 5.68 5.49 -7.02
N CYS A 142 6.37 6.54 -6.57
CA CYS A 142 6.52 7.80 -7.29
C CYS A 142 7.95 7.91 -7.81
N HIS A 143 8.12 7.84 -9.14
CA HIS A 143 9.43 7.84 -9.77
C HIS A 143 9.52 8.75 -11.02
N PHE A 144 10.70 9.33 -11.24
CA PHE A 144 11.05 10.04 -12.46
C PHE A 144 11.15 9.10 -13.66
N CYS A 145 10.50 9.48 -14.76
CA CYS A 145 10.53 8.74 -16.01
C CYS A 145 10.88 9.64 -17.19
N LYS A 146 11.41 9.05 -18.26
CA LYS A 146 11.71 9.77 -19.50
C LYS A 146 10.43 10.30 -20.14
N ALA A 147 10.59 11.34 -20.97
CA ALA A 147 9.49 11.94 -21.71
C ALA A 147 8.86 10.95 -22.72
N LYS A 148 7.71 11.35 -23.28
CA LYS A 148 7.06 10.60 -24.37
C LYS A 148 8.02 10.51 -25.57
N ALA A 149 8.01 9.36 -26.25
CA ALA A 149 8.74 9.21 -27.51
C ALA A 149 8.38 10.34 -28.48
N GLY A 150 9.38 10.90 -29.16
CA GLY A 150 9.23 12.05 -30.06
C GLY A 150 9.38 13.42 -29.39
N VAL A 151 9.40 13.50 -28.06
CA VAL A 151 9.76 14.73 -27.35
C VAL A 151 11.26 14.70 -27.05
N ARG A 152 12.05 15.47 -27.82
CA ARG A 152 13.46 15.69 -27.47
C ARG A 152 13.52 16.56 -26.23
N VAL A 153 14.14 16.04 -25.18
CA VAL A 153 14.43 16.83 -23.98
C VAL A 153 15.90 16.64 -23.62
N SER A 154 16.63 17.75 -23.45
CA SER A 154 18.04 17.77 -23.03
C SER A 154 18.13 17.57 -21.53
N TRP A 155 18.67 16.44 -21.07
CA TRP A 155 18.71 16.11 -19.63
C TRP A 155 19.73 17.00 -18.91
N ASP A 156 19.32 18.23 -18.60
CA ASP A 156 20.19 19.29 -18.08
C ASP A 156 20.26 19.30 -16.53
N PHE A 157 19.83 18.22 -15.88
CA PHE A 157 19.87 18.13 -14.42
C PHE A 157 21.07 17.36 -13.91
N ASP A 158 21.67 17.89 -12.84
CA ASP A 158 22.67 17.18 -12.05
C ASP A 158 22.06 15.95 -11.33
N HIS A 159 20.77 16.04 -10.93
CA HIS A 159 20.08 15.00 -10.17
C HIS A 159 18.57 14.91 -10.49
N PRO A 160 18.00 13.68 -10.66
CA PRO A 160 18.71 12.41 -10.73
C PRO A 160 19.54 12.29 -12.01
N LYS A 161 20.59 11.46 -11.99
CA LYS A 161 21.37 11.14 -13.20
C LYS A 161 20.46 10.41 -14.19
N GLU A 162 20.61 10.64 -15.49
CA GLU A 162 19.75 10.06 -16.53
C GLU A 162 19.64 8.52 -16.44
N LYS A 163 20.74 7.82 -16.14
CA LYS A 163 20.73 6.35 -15.93
C LYS A 163 19.84 5.87 -14.78
N HIS A 164 19.49 6.77 -13.86
CA HIS A 164 18.58 6.55 -12.74
C HIS A 164 17.13 6.96 -13.08
N VAL A 165 16.84 7.29 -14.32
CA VAL A 165 15.50 7.59 -14.82
C VAL A 165 14.98 6.34 -15.52
N LEU A 166 13.69 6.05 -15.32
CA LEU A 166 13.01 4.91 -15.97
C LEU A 166 12.59 5.28 -17.39
N GLU A 167 12.49 4.29 -18.27
CA GLU A 167 11.70 4.46 -19.49
C GLU A 167 10.23 4.68 -19.12
N ARG A 168 9.50 5.46 -19.92
CA ARG A 168 8.14 5.93 -19.58
C ARG A 168 7.17 4.81 -19.17
N ASN A 169 7.25 3.68 -19.86
CA ASN A 169 6.37 2.54 -19.59
C ASN A 169 7.10 1.37 -18.89
N GLU A 170 8.37 1.55 -18.47
CA GLU A 170 9.21 0.45 -17.96
C GLU A 170 8.53 -0.33 -16.83
N LEU A 171 7.97 0.39 -15.85
CA LEU A 171 7.27 -0.24 -14.72
C LEU A 171 5.92 -0.81 -15.12
N ARG A 172 5.19 -0.15 -16.03
CA ARG A 172 3.91 -0.68 -16.52
C ARG A 172 4.12 -2.03 -17.18
N ASP A 173 5.10 -2.10 -18.07
CA ASP A 173 5.42 -3.29 -18.84
C ASP A 173 5.92 -4.40 -17.91
N LEU A 174 6.73 -4.05 -16.90
CA LEU A 174 7.22 -4.98 -15.90
C LEU A 174 6.09 -5.64 -15.08
N PHE A 175 5.10 -4.88 -14.63
CA PHE A 175 4.01 -5.43 -13.82
C PHE A 175 2.89 -6.05 -14.67
N SER A 176 2.68 -5.57 -15.90
CA SER A 176 1.64 -6.11 -16.79
C SER A 176 1.99 -7.51 -17.33
N SER A 177 3.28 -7.84 -17.46
CA SER A 177 3.71 -9.16 -17.93
C SER A 177 3.31 -10.31 -17.01
N ASP A 178 3.07 -10.02 -15.74
CA ASP A 178 2.86 -11.03 -14.70
C ASP A 178 1.41 -11.06 -14.18
N GLY A 179 0.49 -10.50 -14.97
CA GLY A 179 -0.95 -10.49 -14.65
C GLY A 179 -1.35 -9.49 -13.56
N ALA A 180 -0.40 -8.72 -13.01
CA ALA A 180 -0.73 -7.61 -12.13
C ALA A 180 -1.35 -6.45 -12.94
N GLU A 181 -2.33 -5.79 -12.33
CA GLU A 181 -2.92 -4.60 -12.93
C GLU A 181 -2.07 -3.38 -12.57
N ALA A 182 -1.44 -2.79 -13.57
CA ALA A 182 -0.57 -1.62 -13.45
C ALA A 182 -1.32 -0.35 -13.86
N VAL A 183 -1.70 0.48 -12.89
CA VAL A 183 -2.25 1.82 -13.18
C VAL A 183 -1.11 2.82 -13.13
N VAL A 184 -0.82 3.45 -14.27
CA VAL A 184 0.15 4.54 -14.38
C VAL A 184 -0.60 5.85 -14.50
N ARG A 185 -0.35 6.78 -13.57
CA ARG A 185 -0.82 8.16 -13.68
C ARG A 185 0.35 9.11 -13.82
N ASP A 186 0.29 9.93 -14.86
CA ASP A 186 1.18 11.07 -15.03
C ASP A 186 0.71 12.16 -14.05
N ILE A 187 1.58 12.54 -13.10
CA ILE A 187 1.35 13.70 -12.25
C ILE A 187 1.88 14.92 -12.99
N ASP A 188 1.01 15.55 -13.77
CA ASP A 188 1.27 16.81 -14.43
C ASP A 188 1.11 17.94 -13.39
N ASP A 189 2.21 18.34 -12.76
CA ASP A 189 2.28 19.48 -11.83
C ASP A 189 2.13 20.85 -12.56
N ASP A 190 1.37 20.86 -13.65
CA ASP A 190 1.34 21.94 -14.65
C ASP A 190 0.19 22.92 -14.49
N ARG A 191 -0.84 22.59 -13.70
CA ARG A 191 -1.95 23.52 -13.48
C ARG A 191 -1.48 24.79 -12.76
N ASP A 192 -0.60 24.66 -11.77
CA ASP A 192 -0.12 25.80 -10.99
C ASP A 192 1.03 26.58 -11.67
N ALA A 193 1.70 25.99 -12.66
CA ALA A 193 2.84 26.61 -13.35
C ALA A 193 2.39 27.51 -14.52
N LYS A 194 1.32 27.11 -15.23
CA LYS A 194 0.72 27.92 -16.29
C LYS A 194 0.19 29.25 -15.76
N ASP A 195 -0.44 29.24 -14.59
CA ASP A 195 -0.98 30.46 -13.97
C ASP A 195 0.09 31.45 -13.51
N ARG A 196 1.36 31.00 -13.41
CA ARG A 196 2.49 31.84 -12.99
C ARG A 196 3.39 32.31 -14.13
N GLY A 197 3.05 32.01 -15.39
CA GLY A 197 3.88 32.36 -16.55
C GLY A 197 5.28 31.72 -16.53
N ALA A 198 5.48 30.67 -15.73
CA ALA A 198 6.76 29.97 -15.66
C ALA A 198 6.92 29.09 -16.91
N LEU A 199 8.13 29.12 -17.50
CA LEU A 199 8.53 28.15 -18.52
C LEU A 199 8.24 26.74 -18.00
N VAL A 200 7.35 26.04 -18.69
CA VAL A 200 6.99 24.65 -18.38
C VAL A 200 8.27 23.85 -18.37
N SER A 201 8.69 23.38 -17.19
CA SER A 201 9.78 22.41 -17.11
C SER A 201 9.40 21.23 -18.00
N PRO A 202 10.21 20.85 -19.00
CA PRO A 202 9.85 19.76 -19.90
C PRO A 202 9.94 18.37 -19.23
N TYR A 203 10.15 18.37 -17.91
CA TYR A 203 10.31 17.21 -17.05
C TYR A 203 9.32 17.28 -15.91
N LYS A 204 8.15 16.67 -16.13
CA LYS A 204 7.09 16.58 -15.12
C LYS A 204 6.41 15.24 -15.23
N ILE A 205 7.06 14.18 -14.75
CA ILE A 205 6.33 12.93 -14.55
C ILE A 205 6.89 12.21 -13.33
N CYS A 206 6.21 12.38 -12.21
CA CYS A 206 6.17 11.34 -11.21
C CYS A 206 5.10 10.36 -11.68
N ILE A 207 5.51 9.17 -12.13
CA ILE A 207 4.56 8.10 -12.37
C ILE A 207 4.22 7.53 -11.00
N SER A 208 2.96 7.63 -10.61
CA SER A 208 2.39 6.76 -9.58
C SER A 208 1.97 5.47 -10.25
N LEU A 209 2.75 4.40 -10.08
CA LEU A 209 2.31 3.06 -10.42
C LEU A 209 1.52 2.52 -9.24
N VAL A 210 0.29 2.05 -9.46
CA VAL A 210 -0.45 1.22 -8.52
C VAL A 210 -0.51 -0.18 -9.11
N ALA A 211 0.15 -1.15 -8.47
CA ALA A 211 0.11 -2.55 -8.87
C ALA A 211 -0.74 -3.36 -7.89
N LYS A 212 -1.78 -4.04 -8.40
CA LYS A 212 -2.54 -5.04 -7.63
C LYS A 212 -1.91 -6.42 -7.82
N CYS A 213 -1.35 -6.99 -6.75
CA CYS A 213 -0.80 -8.34 -6.80
C CYS A 213 -1.94 -9.35 -7.03
N ARG A 214 -1.86 -10.18 -8.08
CA ARG A 214 -2.78 -11.30 -8.29
C ARG A 214 -2.04 -12.59 -7.94
N ARG A 215 -2.19 -13.08 -6.72
CA ARG A 215 -1.92 -14.50 -6.44
C ARG A 215 -3.24 -15.23 -6.35
#